data_AF-A0AAW2LXT5-F1
#
_entry.id   AF-A0AAW2LXT5-F1
#
_cell.length_a   1.000
_cell.length_b   1.000
_cell.length_c   1.000
_cell.angle_alpha   90.00
_cell.angle_beta   90.00
_cell.angle_gamma   90.00
#
_symmetry.space_group_name_H-M   'P 1'
#
loop_
_entity.id
_entity.type
_entity.pdbx_description
1 polymer ?
#
loop_
_entity_poly.entity_id
_entity_poly.type
_entity_poly.pdbx_seq_one_letter_code
_entity_poly.pdbx_strand_id
1 'polypeptide(L)'
;MSSNSGWTEEQNKVFEDALATYKDRPDWWQNLARAVGGKPVEEVKRHYQKLVQDINHIESGKVPVPNYKSHGETSYGYKMANGQGQR
;
A
#
# COMPACT_ATOMS: atom_id res chain seq x y z
N MET A 1 -5.68 15.67 14.42
CA MET A 1 -6.93 15.51 13.64
C MET A 1 -7.08 14.05 13.31
N SER A 2 -7.73 13.28 14.20
CA SER A 2 -8.06 11.89 13.88
C SER A 2 -9.13 11.95 12.80
N SER A 3 -8.77 11.62 11.57
CA SER A 3 -9.74 11.45 10.50
C SER A 3 -10.75 10.44 10.99
N ASN A 4 -11.94 10.91 11.37
CA ASN A 4 -13.08 10.08 11.66
C ASN A 4 -13.55 9.48 10.33
N SER A 5 -12.71 8.64 9.71
CA SER A 5 -13.13 7.81 8.60
C SER A 5 -14.24 6.96 9.16
N GLY A 6 -15.47 7.13 8.66
CA GLY A 6 -16.59 6.24 8.99
C GLY A 6 -16.36 4.78 8.55
N TRP A 7 -15.11 4.41 8.27
CA TRP A 7 -14.60 3.11 7.87
C TRP A 7 -13.72 2.61 9.00
N THR A 8 -14.12 1.47 9.58
CA THR A 8 -13.28 0.71 10.48
C THR A 8 -12.19 -0.03 9.68
N GLU A 9 -11.13 -0.47 10.36
CA GLU A 9 -10.07 -1.28 9.74
C GLU A 9 -10.62 -2.57 9.13
N GLU A 10 -11.57 -3.21 9.81
CA GLU A 10 -12.24 -4.42 9.31
C GLU A 10 -13.05 -4.13 8.03
N GLN A 11 -13.81 -3.03 8.00
CA GLN A 11 -14.54 -2.62 6.80
C GLN A 11 -13.60 -2.29 5.65
N ASN A 12 -12.46 -1.67 5.93
CA ASN A 12 -11.45 -1.38 4.92
C ASN A 12 -10.83 -2.67 4.35
N LYS A 13 -10.51 -3.64 5.21
CA LYS A 13 -9.99 -4.94 4.78
C LYS A 13 -10.99 -5.69 3.90
N VAL A 14 -12.27 -5.74 4.31
CA VAL A 14 -13.32 -6.38 3.51
C VAL A 14 -13.53 -5.64 2.18
N PHE A 15 -13.44 -4.31 2.19
CA PHE A 15 -13.51 -3.51 0.97
C PHE A 15 -12.39 -3.87 -0.02
N GLU A 16 -11.14 -3.95 0.44
CA GLU A 16 -9.98 -4.32 -0.40
C GLU A 16 -10.11 -5.74 -0.97
N ASP A 17 -10.52 -6.71 -0.16
CA ASP A 17 -10.76 -8.09 -0.60
C ASP A 17 -11.91 -8.19 -1.62
N ALA A 18 -12.99 -7.45 -1.37
CA ALA A 18 -14.10 -7.34 -2.30
C ALA A 18 -13.69 -6.67 -3.62
N LEU A 19 -12.79 -5.68 -3.60
CA LEU A 19 -12.25 -5.06 -4.82
C LEU A 19 -11.50 -6.10 -5.65
N ALA A 20 -10.66 -6.93 -5.01
CA ALA A 20 -9.94 -7.99 -5.70
C ALA A 20 -10.88 -9.02 -6.36
N THR A 21 -12.05 -9.25 -5.76
CA THR A 21 -13.00 -10.27 -6.20
C THR A 21 -14.00 -9.78 -7.27
N TYR A 22 -14.47 -8.53 -7.16
CA TYR A 22 -15.63 -8.06 -7.92
C TYR A 22 -15.32 -7.05 -9.03
N LYS A 23 -14.12 -6.45 -9.08
CA LYS A 23 -13.81 -5.28 -9.93
C LYS A 23 -14.14 -5.43 -11.43
N ASP A 24 -14.14 -6.65 -11.95
CA ASP A 24 -14.39 -6.93 -13.37
C ASP A 24 -15.85 -7.33 -13.68
N ARG A 25 -16.75 -7.23 -12.70
CA ARG A 25 -18.17 -7.60 -12.87
C ARG A 25 -19.05 -6.38 -13.16
N PRO A 26 -20.10 -6.53 -13.99
CA PRO A 26 -21.19 -5.57 -13.98
C PRO A 26 -21.79 -5.49 -12.56
N ASP A 27 -22.17 -4.29 -12.11
CA ASP A 27 -22.75 -4.03 -10.79
C ASP A 27 -21.87 -4.37 -9.57
N TRP A 28 -20.55 -4.35 -9.75
CA TRP A 28 -19.60 -4.58 -8.66
C TRP A 28 -19.73 -3.57 -7.50
N TRP A 29 -20.17 -2.33 -7.77
CA TRP A 29 -20.42 -1.33 -6.72
C TRP A 29 -21.46 -1.77 -5.68
N GLN A 30 -22.55 -2.38 -6.13
CA GLN A 30 -23.63 -2.88 -5.29
C GLN A 30 -23.15 -4.10 -4.49
N ASN A 31 -22.33 -4.96 -5.10
CA ASN A 31 -21.71 -6.09 -4.42
C ASN A 31 -20.72 -5.64 -3.35
N LEU A 32 -19.90 -4.63 -3.64
CA LEU A 32 -18.95 -4.04 -2.70
C LEU A 32 -19.68 -3.43 -1.51
N ALA A 33 -20.72 -2.63 -1.76
CA ALA A 33 -21.59 -2.03 -0.75
C ALA A 33 -22.21 -3.07 0.18
N ARG A 34 -22.70 -4.17 -0.38
CA ARG A 34 -23.25 -5.28 0.40
C ARG A 34 -22.17 -5.99 1.24
N ALA A 35 -20.98 -6.21 0.67
CA ALA A 35 -19.88 -6.90 1.35
C ALA A 35 -19.40 -6.14 2.59
N VAL A 36 -19.31 -4.81 2.53
CA VAL A 36 -18.80 -3.95 3.62
C VAL A 36 -19.84 -3.62 4.71
N GLY A 37 -20.88 -4.45 4.84
CA GLY A 37 -21.95 -4.27 5.83
C GLY A 37 -23.09 -3.37 5.36
N GLY A 38 -23.35 -3.31 4.05
CA GLY A 38 -24.50 -2.58 3.51
C GLY A 38 -24.33 -1.05 3.47
N LYS A 39 -23.10 -0.55 3.38
CA LYS A 39 -22.84 0.89 3.23
C LYS A 39 -23.48 1.43 1.94
N PRO A 40 -23.88 2.71 1.90
CA PRO A 40 -24.38 3.32 0.67
C PRO A 40 -23.33 3.26 -0.45
N VAL A 41 -23.75 2.93 -1.67
CA VAL A 41 -22.87 2.85 -2.85
C VAL A 41 -22.06 4.13 -3.04
N GLU A 42 -22.65 5.30 -2.77
CA GLU A 42 -21.94 6.58 -2.92
C GLU A 42 -20.84 6.80 -1.88
N GLU A 43 -20.97 6.22 -0.68
CA GLU A 43 -19.90 6.23 0.31
C GLU A 43 -18.76 5.31 -0.09
N VAL A 44 -19.08 4.16 -0.67
CA VAL A 44 -18.12 3.20 -1.20
C VAL A 44 -17.33 3.78 -2.37
N LYS A 45 -18.00 4.44 -3.32
CA LYS A 45 -17.33 5.15 -4.42
C LYS A 45 -16.42 6.26 -3.93
N ARG A 46 -16.84 7.05 -2.93
CA ARG A 46 -16.00 8.09 -2.33
C ARG A 46 -14.77 7.50 -1.65
N HIS A 47 -14.91 6.36 -0.98
CA HIS A 47 -13.78 5.66 -0.37
C HIS A 47 -12.81 5.13 -1.43
N TYR A 48 -13.33 4.54 -2.50
CA TYR A 48 -12.54 4.12 -3.65
C TYR A 48 -11.78 5.28 -4.31
N GLN A 49 -12.41 6.43 -4.49
CA GLN A 49 -11.75 7.61 -5.05
C GLN A 49 -10.55 8.07 -4.21
N LYS A 50 -10.65 8.00 -2.88
CA LYS A 50 -9.52 8.29 -1.98
C LYS A 50 -8.39 7.29 -2.18
N LEU A 51 -8.70 5.99 -2.22
CA LEU A 51 -7.72 4.94 -2.49
C LEU A 51 -6.98 5.19 -3.82
N VAL A 52 -7.70 5.55 -4.89
CA VAL A 52 -7.10 5.87 -6.19
C VAL A 52 -6.22 7.12 -6.11
N GLN A 53 -6.66 8.16 -5.39
CA GLN A 53 -5.85 9.37 -5.18
C GLN A 53 -4.55 9.05 -4.43
N ASP A 54 -4.61 8.22 -3.39
CA ASP A 54 -3.44 7.82 -2.62
C ASP A 54 -2.45 7.00 -3.47
N ILE A 55 -2.94 6.04 -4.26
CA ILE A 55 -2.12 5.29 -5.22
C ILE A 55 -1.46 6.24 -6.22
N ASN A 56 -2.22 7.16 -6.82
CA ASN A 56 -1.68 8.14 -7.76
C ASN A 56 -0.62 9.04 -7.13
N HIS A 57 -0.78 9.41 -5.85
CA HIS A 57 0.24 10.18 -5.12
C HIS A 57 1.53 9.38 -4.90
N ILE A 58 1.42 8.08 -4.63
CA ILE A 58 2.57 7.18 -4.50
C ILE A 58 3.27 7.01 -5.85
N GLU A 59 2.53 6.68 -6.91
CA GLU A 59 3.06 6.40 -8.25
C GLU A 59 3.67 7.64 -8.92
N SER A 60 3.12 8.83 -8.65
CA SER A 60 3.68 10.09 -9.17
C SER A 60 5.01 10.50 -8.51
N GLY A 61 5.58 9.69 -7.62
CA GLY A 61 6.84 9.97 -6.93
C GLY A 61 6.75 11.18 -5.99
N LYS A 62 5.53 11.60 -5.63
CA LYS A 62 5.29 12.73 -4.72
C LYS A 62 5.44 12.35 -3.25
N VAL A 63 5.72 11.09 -2.95
CA VAL A 63 6.16 10.65 -1.63
C VAL A 63 7.66 10.86 -1.56
N PRO A 64 8.17 11.77 -0.71
CA PRO A 64 9.61 11.88 -0.48
C PRO A 64 10.12 10.52 -0.02
N VAL A 65 11.09 9.97 -0.73
CA VAL A 65 11.81 8.78 -0.27
C VAL A 65 12.34 9.06 1.14
N PRO A 66 12.03 8.23 2.15
CA PRO A 66 12.59 8.42 3.47
C PRO A 66 14.12 8.37 3.36
N ASN A 67 14.79 9.34 3.97
CA ASN A 67 16.24 9.30 4.11
C ASN A 67 16.59 8.20 5.12
N TYR A 68 16.63 6.96 4.65
CA TYR A 68 17.18 5.84 5.39
C TYR A 68 18.68 6.10 5.54
N LYS A 69 19.06 6.73 6.65
CA LYS A 69 20.47 6.80 7.05
C LYS A 69 20.98 5.37 7.11
N SER A 70 21.84 5.02 6.15
CA SER A 70 22.67 3.81 6.20
C SER A 70 23.42 3.82 7.53
N HIS A 71 22.92 3.05 8.49
CA HIS A 71 23.69 2.71 9.68
C HIS A 71 24.23 1.31 9.43
N GLY A 72 25.37 1.24 8.75
CA GLY A 72 25.93 -0.06 8.40
C GLY A 72 27.18 -0.10 7.53
N GLU A 73 27.97 0.97 7.38
CA GLU A 73 29.39 0.79 7.02
C GLU A 73 30.21 0.65 8.30
N THR A 74 29.99 -0.47 9.00
CA THR A 74 30.97 -0.93 9.98
C THR A 74 32.18 -1.37 9.18
N SER A 75 33.21 -0.53 9.18
CA SER A 75 34.53 -0.81 8.65
C SER A 75 35.18 -1.98 9.39
N TYR A 76 34.71 -3.21 9.18
CA TYR A 76 35.52 -4.38 9.45
C TYR A 76 36.37 -4.64 8.20
N GLY A 77 37.52 -3.97 8.19
CA GLY A 77 38.64 -4.33 7.35
C GLY A 77 39.14 -5.74 7.71
N TYR A 78 38.44 -6.76 7.21
CA TYR A 78 39.02 -8.07 7.03
C TYR A 78 39.94 -8.01 5.81
N LYS A 79 41.22 -7.86 6.15
CA LYS A 79 42.39 -7.98 5.28
C LYS A 79 42.23 -9.24 4.45
N MET A 80 41.90 -9.11 3.18
CA MET A 80 42.05 -10.20 2.22
C MET A 80 43.55 -10.48 2.15
N ALA A 81 43.97 -11.63 2.67
CA ALA A 81 45.33 -12.11 2.51
C ALA A 81 45.63 -12.22 1.01
N ASN A 82 46.69 -11.53 0.58
CA ASN A 82 47.17 -11.57 -0.80
C ASN A 82 47.39 -13.01 -1.26
N GLY A 83 46.83 -13.33 -2.43
CA GLY A 83 47.25 -14.50 -3.19
C GLY A 83 48.68 -14.31 -3.70
N GLN A 84 49.48 -15.37 -3.59
CA GLN A 84 50.61 -15.61 -4.47
C GLN A 84 50.55 -17.06 -4.92
N GLY A 85 49.85 -17.28 -6.02
CA GLY A 85 50.19 -18.33 -6.96
C GLY A 85 50.81 -17.67 -8.18
N GLN A 86 52.12 -17.81 -8.35
CA GLN A 86 52.78 -17.82 -9.65
C GLN A 86 54.24 -18.28 -9.51
N ARG A 87 54.53 -19.37 -10.25
CA ARG A 87 55.82 -20.04 -10.55
C ARG A 87 56.20 -21.21 -9.64
#